data_AF-A0A1N7DTC8-F1
#
_entry.id   AF-A0A1N7DTC8-F1
#
_cell.length_a   1.000
_cell.length_b   1.000
_cell.length_c   1.000
_cell.angle_alpha   90.00
_cell.angle_beta   90.00
_cell.angle_gamma   90.00
#
_symmetry.space_group_name_H-M   'P 1'
#
loop_
_entity.id
_entity.type
_entity.pdbx_description
1 polymer ?
#
loop_
_entity_poly.entity_id
_entity_poly.type
_entity_poly.pdbx_seq_one_letter_code
_entity_poly.pdbx_strand_id
1 'polypeptide(L)'
;MRASGKWLAGLALLSLSLLGYADSTVDTATNDGRFGQQIMTGEALSKNADRSGMLLLYCLDSSWYRLGAMFPEMSKQEKSERLIEVCQSYIDTYSVYNVLLAADYYGEPKSEQQAWQIIQDNRQRGDNQGEQEVHEMIRKYAQTLDDTPPNK
;
A
#
# COMPACT_ATOMS: atom_id res chain seq x y z
N MET A 1 20.17 -13.00 -75.97
CA MET A 1 20.48 -11.55 -75.97
C MET A 1 20.94 -11.16 -74.57
N ARG A 2 22.07 -10.45 -74.49
CA ARG A 2 22.78 -10.03 -73.27
C ARG A 2 22.17 -8.76 -72.67
N ALA A 3 22.19 -8.66 -71.34
CA ALA A 3 22.47 -7.42 -70.59
C ALA A 3 22.91 -7.86 -69.17
N SER A 4 24.21 -7.94 -68.87
CA SER A 4 25.11 -6.88 -68.40
C SER A 4 24.81 -6.43 -66.96
N GLY A 5 25.69 -6.82 -66.04
CA GLY A 5 25.66 -6.37 -64.64
C GLY A 5 26.17 -4.93 -64.45
N LYS A 6 26.16 -4.50 -63.19
CA LYS A 6 27.07 -3.49 -62.62
C LYS A 6 26.99 -3.51 -61.10
N TRP A 7 28.16 -3.56 -60.48
CA TRP A 7 28.42 -3.29 -59.08
C TRP A 7 28.17 -1.80 -58.78
N LEU A 8 27.63 -1.50 -57.59
CA LEU A 8 27.87 -0.23 -56.90
C LEU A 8 28.15 -0.53 -55.43
N ALA A 9 29.37 -0.22 -55.04
CA ALA A 9 29.80 -0.05 -53.66
C ALA A 9 29.38 1.34 -53.17
N GLY A 10 29.19 1.45 -51.85
CA GLY A 10 29.27 2.71 -51.11
C GLY A 10 27.91 3.35 -50.80
N LEU A 11 27.53 3.40 -49.52
CA LEU A 11 27.84 4.53 -48.66
C LEU A 11 27.28 4.26 -47.26
N ALA A 12 28.11 4.55 -46.26
CA ALA A 12 27.74 4.53 -44.86
C ALA A 12 26.59 5.51 -44.58
N LEU A 13 25.63 5.08 -43.77
CA LEU A 13 24.86 5.98 -42.92
C LEU A 13 24.98 5.47 -41.49
N LEU A 14 25.69 6.27 -40.70
CA LEU A 14 25.68 6.26 -39.24
C LEU A 14 24.24 6.23 -38.75
N SER A 15 23.78 5.11 -38.19
CA SER A 15 22.68 5.16 -37.23
C SER A 15 23.27 5.62 -35.90
N LEU A 16 23.12 6.91 -35.64
CA LEU A 16 23.14 7.47 -34.30
C LEU A 16 22.30 6.55 -33.40
N SER A 17 22.96 5.87 -32.47
CA SER A 17 22.34 5.33 -31.28
C SER A 17 21.80 6.50 -30.46
N LEU A 18 20.61 6.97 -30.84
CA LEU A 18 19.69 7.59 -29.91
C LEU A 18 19.36 6.51 -28.91
N LEU A 19 20.02 6.58 -27.76
CA LEU A 19 19.43 6.12 -26.51
C LEU A 19 18.01 6.70 -26.48
N GLY A 20 17.04 5.86 -26.84
CA GLY A 20 15.69 6.05 -26.38
C GLY A 20 15.78 6.06 -24.87
N TYR A 21 15.78 7.26 -24.29
CA TYR A 21 15.14 7.47 -23.01
C TYR A 21 13.71 6.97 -23.23
N ALA A 22 13.48 5.70 -22.92
CA ALA A 22 12.17 5.25 -22.53
C ALA A 22 11.85 6.12 -21.32
N ASP A 23 11.07 7.16 -21.62
CA ASP A 23 10.32 7.95 -20.68
C ASP A 23 9.77 6.95 -19.65
N SER A 24 10.32 6.99 -18.45
CA SER A 24 9.82 6.22 -17.33
C SER A 24 8.57 6.96 -16.89
N THR A 25 7.52 6.83 -17.71
CA THR A 25 6.17 7.04 -17.22
C THR A 25 6.02 6.07 -16.08
N VAL A 26 5.99 6.67 -14.90
CA VAL A 26 5.78 6.04 -13.62
C VAL A 26 4.51 5.21 -13.74
N ASP A 27 4.68 3.91 -13.91
CA ASP A 27 3.62 2.93 -13.66
C ASP A 27 3.47 2.86 -12.13
N THR A 28 2.75 3.83 -11.54
CA THR A 28 2.38 3.84 -10.10
C THR A 28 1.33 2.78 -9.76
N ALA A 29 1.00 1.89 -10.68
CA ALA A 29 0.21 0.68 -10.41
C ALA A 29 1.13 -0.53 -10.17
N THR A 30 2.12 -0.41 -9.28
CA THR A 30 2.93 -1.57 -8.88
C THR A 30 2.13 -2.46 -7.96
N ASN A 31 1.42 -3.41 -8.59
CA ASN A 31 1.16 -4.77 -8.12
C ASN A 31 1.88 -5.13 -6.80
N ASP A 32 1.34 -4.73 -5.66
CA ASP A 32 1.83 -5.19 -4.38
C ASP A 32 1.34 -6.63 -4.23
N GLY A 33 2.23 -7.59 -4.50
CA GLY A 33 1.93 -9.03 -4.53
C GLY A 33 1.41 -9.60 -3.20
N ARG A 34 1.21 -8.74 -2.20
CA ARG A 34 0.58 -9.04 -0.92
C ARG A 34 -0.94 -9.19 -0.98
N PHE A 35 -1.62 -8.61 -1.97
CA PHE A 35 -3.09 -8.63 -2.06
C PHE A 35 -3.61 -9.58 -3.14
N GLY A 36 -4.57 -10.42 -2.76
CA GLY A 36 -5.16 -11.43 -3.62
C GLY A 36 -6.11 -10.86 -4.68
N GLN A 37 -6.18 -11.55 -5.82
CA GLN A 37 -7.08 -11.21 -6.94
C GLN A 37 -8.43 -11.90 -6.83
N GLN A 38 -8.57 -12.90 -5.95
CA GLN A 38 -9.81 -13.64 -5.77
C GLN A 38 -10.80 -12.84 -4.92
N ILE A 39 -12.06 -12.79 -5.38
CA ILE A 39 -13.16 -12.26 -4.58
C ILE A 39 -13.48 -13.28 -3.47
N MET A 40 -13.43 -12.82 -2.22
CA MET A 40 -13.74 -13.64 -1.05
C MET A 40 -15.25 -13.84 -0.89
N THR A 41 -15.63 -14.96 -0.28
CA THR A 41 -17.00 -15.14 0.22
C THR A 41 -17.23 -14.25 1.44
N GLY A 42 -18.48 -13.94 1.77
CA GLY A 42 -18.80 -13.13 2.96
C GLY A 42 -18.21 -13.67 4.27
N GLU A 43 -18.21 -15.00 4.47
CA GLU A 43 -17.58 -15.63 5.64
C GLU A 43 -16.07 -15.43 5.67
N ALA A 44 -15.39 -15.66 4.54
CA ALA A 44 -13.95 -15.46 4.44
C ALA A 44 -13.57 -13.98 4.59
N LEU A 45 -14.39 -13.08 4.04
CA LEU A 45 -14.22 -11.64 4.17
C LEU A 45 -14.32 -11.20 5.63
N SER A 46 -15.41 -11.54 6.32
CA SER A 46 -15.60 -11.19 7.73
C SER A 46 -14.47 -11.71 8.60
N LYS A 47 -14.07 -12.97 8.43
CA LYS A 47 -12.97 -13.56 9.19
C LYS A 47 -11.63 -12.83 8.99
N ASN A 48 -11.31 -12.46 7.75
CA ASN A 48 -10.05 -11.77 7.49
C ASN A 48 -10.11 -10.29 7.88
N ALA A 49 -11.28 -9.65 7.83
CA ALA A 49 -11.48 -8.31 8.35
C ALA A 49 -11.21 -8.28 9.87
N ASP A 50 -11.79 -9.19 10.64
CA ASP A 50 -11.52 -9.33 12.08
C ASP A 50 -10.03 -9.55 12.35
N ARG A 51 -9.41 -10.45 11.57
CA ARG A 51 -7.98 -10.74 11.68
C ARG A 51 -7.12 -9.50 11.41
N SER A 52 -7.46 -8.70 10.40
CA SER A 52 -6.71 -7.48 10.08
C SER A 52 -6.79 -6.45 11.22
N GLY A 53 -7.97 -6.29 11.84
CA GLY A 53 -8.15 -5.45 13.03
C GLY A 53 -7.31 -5.92 14.21
N MET A 54 -7.30 -7.23 14.49
CA MET A 54 -6.46 -7.81 15.55
C MET A 54 -4.96 -7.60 15.31
N LEU A 55 -4.50 -7.78 14.06
CA LEU A 55 -3.09 -7.58 13.70
C LEU A 55 -2.67 -6.11 13.79
N LEU A 56 -3.55 -5.19 13.40
CA LEU A 56 -3.32 -3.76 13.59
C LEU A 56 -3.18 -3.43 15.07
N LEU A 57 -4.13 -3.85 15.92
CA LEU A 57 -4.06 -3.61 17.37
C LEU A 57 -2.77 -4.17 17.98
N TYR A 58 -2.40 -5.41 17.62
CA TYR A 58 -1.15 -6.01 18.08
C TYR A 58 0.08 -5.20 17.65
N CYS A 59 0.10 -4.70 16.41
CA CYS A 59 1.19 -3.83 15.95
C CYS A 59 1.25 -2.54 16.78
N LEU A 60 0.11 -1.89 17.01
CA LEU A 60 0.04 -0.63 17.77
C LEU A 60 0.55 -0.82 19.20
N ASP A 61 0.07 -1.84 19.91
CA ASP A 61 0.46 -2.11 21.30
C ASP A 61 1.94 -2.47 21.42
N SER A 62 2.40 -3.41 20.58
CA SER A 62 3.78 -3.88 20.64
C SER A 62 4.77 -2.79 20.22
N SER A 63 4.42 -1.97 19.23
CA SER A 63 5.25 -0.85 18.78
C SER A 63 5.26 0.29 19.79
N TRP A 64 4.13 0.57 20.44
CA TRP A 64 4.04 1.58 21.49
C TRP A 64 5.03 1.29 22.61
N TYR A 65 4.97 0.08 23.14
CA TYR A 65 5.86 -0.36 24.21
C TYR A 65 7.34 -0.31 23.77
N ARG A 66 7.65 -0.80 22.56
CA ARG A 66 9.03 -0.77 22.03
C ARG A 66 9.55 0.64 21.84
N LEU A 67 8.73 1.56 21.34
CA LEU A 67 9.08 2.97 21.19
C LEU A 67 9.36 3.61 22.56
N GLY A 68 8.51 3.34 23.57
CA GLY A 68 8.74 3.83 24.94
C GLY A 68 10.00 3.26 25.59
N ALA A 69 10.33 1.99 25.33
CA ALA A 69 11.55 1.37 25.86
C ALA A 69 12.83 1.85 25.16
N MET A 70 12.77 2.11 23.85
CA MET A 70 13.93 2.56 23.06
C MET A 70 14.18 4.06 23.16
N PHE A 71 13.11 4.86 23.32
CA PHE A 71 13.13 6.32 23.31
C PHE A 71 12.27 6.86 24.47
N PRO A 72 12.74 6.75 25.72
CA PRO A 72 11.96 7.15 26.90
C PRO A 72 11.64 8.64 26.94
N GLU A 73 12.43 9.48 26.27
CA GLU A 73 12.20 10.91 26.10
C GLU A 73 11.15 11.28 25.06
N MET A 74 10.73 10.32 24.21
CA MET A 74 9.75 10.56 23.15
C MET A 74 8.39 10.90 23.76
N SER A 75 7.83 12.04 23.36
CA SER A 75 6.51 12.46 23.84
C SER A 75 5.43 11.50 23.37
N LYS A 76 4.30 11.50 24.10
CA LYS A 76 3.12 10.70 23.75
C LYS A 76 2.64 10.97 22.32
N GLN A 77 2.70 12.24 21.91
CA GLN A 77 2.33 12.68 20.57
C GLN A 77 3.30 12.13 19.51
N GLU A 78 4.61 12.27 19.72
CA GLU A 78 5.60 11.73 18.78
C GLU A 78 5.50 10.21 18.64
N LYS A 79 5.32 9.48 19.75
CA LYS A 79 5.06 8.03 19.71
C LYS A 79 3.85 7.70 18.84
N SER A 80 2.76 8.46 18.99
CA SER A 80 1.52 8.24 18.22
C SER A 80 1.70 8.43 16.71
N GLU A 81 2.49 9.43 16.28
CA GLU A 81 2.81 9.61 14.85
C GLU A 81 3.72 8.49 14.34
N ARG A 82 4.69 8.06 15.16
CA ARG A 82 5.57 6.91 14.81
C ARG A 82 4.81 5.60 14.71
N LEU A 83 3.74 5.40 15.47
CA LEU A 83 2.89 4.21 15.32
C LEU A 83 2.31 4.09 13.92
N ILE A 84 1.88 5.20 13.31
CA ILE A 84 1.32 5.20 11.95
C ILE A 84 2.37 4.69 10.96
N GLU A 85 3.59 5.23 11.03
CA GLU A 85 4.69 4.83 10.15
C GLU A 85 5.09 3.36 10.36
N VAL A 86 5.28 2.93 11.61
CA VAL A 86 5.73 1.57 11.94
C VAL A 86 4.67 0.53 11.57
N CYS A 87 3.40 0.85 11.73
CA CYS A 87 2.29 -0.06 11.47
C CYS A 87 1.66 0.09 10.08
N GLN A 88 2.27 0.86 9.16
CA GLN A 88 1.66 1.19 7.87
C GLN A 88 1.16 -0.03 7.08
N SER A 89 1.90 -1.13 7.05
CA SER A 89 1.47 -2.34 6.32
C SER A 89 0.20 -2.97 6.91
N TYR A 90 0.04 -2.91 8.23
CA TYR A 90 -1.17 -3.37 8.92
C TYR A 90 -2.32 -2.40 8.75
N ILE A 91 -2.04 -1.09 8.76
CA ILE A 91 -3.01 -0.02 8.47
C ILE A 91 -3.58 -0.19 7.07
N ASP A 92 -2.71 -0.43 6.08
CA ASP A 92 -3.13 -0.65 4.71
C ASP A 92 -4.01 -1.90 4.58
N THR A 93 -3.61 -3.00 5.24
CA THR A 93 -4.39 -4.25 5.23
C THR A 93 -5.77 -4.04 5.86
N TYR A 94 -5.82 -3.40 7.02
CA TYR A 94 -7.07 -3.02 7.68
C TYR A 94 -7.96 -2.15 6.79
N SER A 95 -7.37 -1.16 6.12
CA SER A 95 -8.07 -0.26 5.20
C SER A 95 -8.64 -1.01 3.99
N VAL A 96 -7.89 -1.97 3.42
CA VAL A 96 -8.38 -2.85 2.36
C VAL A 96 -9.61 -3.61 2.82
N TYR A 97 -9.58 -4.22 4.01
CA TYR A 97 -10.73 -4.97 4.52
C TYR A 97 -11.95 -4.09 4.82
N ASN A 98 -11.76 -2.84 5.24
CA ASN A 98 -12.87 -1.89 5.37
C ASN A 98 -13.52 -1.56 4.03
N VAL A 99 -12.72 -1.35 2.97
CA VAL A 99 -13.24 -1.14 1.62
C VAL A 99 -14.01 -2.37 1.14
N LEU A 100 -13.49 -3.58 1.40
CA LEU A 100 -14.14 -4.82 1.01
C LEU A 100 -15.47 -5.06 1.76
N LEU A 101 -15.52 -4.79 3.06
CA LEU A 101 -16.75 -4.88 3.84
C LEU A 101 -17.81 -3.90 3.34
N ALA A 102 -17.42 -2.65 3.04
CA ALA A 102 -18.33 -1.68 2.45
C ALA A 102 -18.83 -2.15 1.07
N ALA A 103 -17.93 -2.64 0.22
CA ALA A 103 -18.26 -3.14 -1.10
C ALA A 103 -19.25 -4.34 -1.06
N ASP A 104 -19.04 -5.27 -0.14
CA ASP A 104 -19.94 -6.41 0.09
C ASP A 104 -21.33 -5.93 0.57
N TYR A 105 -21.37 -4.99 1.52
CA TYR A 105 -22.61 -4.39 2.01
C TYR A 105 -23.44 -3.73 0.89
N TYR A 106 -22.78 -3.08 -0.07
CA TYR A 106 -23.45 -2.45 -1.22
C TYR A 106 -23.69 -3.39 -2.42
N GLY A 107 -23.33 -4.68 -2.31
CA GLY A 107 -23.55 -5.67 -3.36
C GLY A 107 -22.59 -5.54 -4.55
N GLU A 108 -21.43 -4.91 -4.36
CA GLU A 108 -20.38 -4.75 -5.38
C GLU A 108 -19.08 -5.42 -4.95
N PRO A 109 -19.05 -6.75 -4.73
CA PRO A 109 -17.90 -7.43 -4.17
C PRO A 109 -16.63 -7.22 -5.01
N LYS A 110 -15.49 -7.01 -4.34
CA LYS A 110 -14.19 -6.71 -4.96
C LYS A 110 -13.12 -7.67 -4.45
N SER A 111 -12.02 -7.79 -5.18
CA SER A 111 -10.81 -8.45 -4.68
C SER A 111 -9.99 -7.49 -3.80
N GLU A 112 -9.08 -8.02 -2.98
CA GLU A 112 -8.16 -7.20 -2.19
C GLU A 112 -7.33 -6.28 -3.08
N GLN A 113 -6.89 -6.77 -4.24
CA GLN A 113 -6.13 -5.97 -5.21
C GLN A 113 -6.95 -4.78 -5.73
N GLN A 114 -8.23 -4.98 -6.05
CA GLN A 114 -9.12 -3.90 -6.49
C GLN A 114 -9.35 -2.88 -5.37
N ALA A 115 -9.58 -3.35 -4.13
CA ALA A 115 -9.69 -2.48 -2.97
C ALA A 115 -8.40 -1.68 -2.72
N TRP A 116 -7.24 -2.31 -2.87
CA TRP A 116 -5.95 -1.63 -2.75
C TRP A 116 -5.74 -0.57 -3.82
N GLN A 117 -6.11 -0.86 -5.07
CA GLN A 117 -6.07 0.11 -6.17
C GLN A 117 -6.95 1.34 -5.87
N ILE A 118 -8.18 1.14 -5.36
CA ILE A 118 -9.03 2.24 -4.93
C ILE A 118 -8.33 3.14 -3.89
N ILE A 119 -7.67 2.53 -2.90
CA ILE A 119 -6.92 3.28 -1.88
C ILE A 119 -5.74 4.05 -2.51
N GLN A 120 -5.00 3.44 -3.44
CA GLN A 120 -3.90 4.12 -4.12
C GLN A 120 -4.39 5.28 -4.98
N ASP A 121 -5.47 5.09 -5.73
CA ASP A 121 -6.06 6.13 -6.58
C ASP A 121 -6.58 7.30 -5.74
N ASN A 122 -7.16 7.02 -4.57
CA ASN A 122 -7.55 8.03 -3.60
C ASN A 122 -6.35 8.84 -3.09
N ARG A 123 -5.26 8.17 -2.71
CA ARG A 123 -4.00 8.83 -2.30
C ARG A 123 -3.44 9.72 -3.39
N GLN A 124 -3.37 9.23 -4.63
CA GLN A 124 -2.85 9.99 -5.77
C GLN A 124 -3.71 11.23 -6.08
N ARG A 125 -5.03 11.14 -5.91
CA ARG A 125 -5.96 12.26 -6.09
C ARG A 125 -6.01 13.22 -4.90
N GLY A 126 -5.36 12.88 -3.78
CA GLY A 126 -5.46 13.63 -2.53
C GLY A 126 -6.79 13.47 -1.80
N ASP A 127 -7.64 12.53 -2.22
CA ASP A 127 -8.90 12.17 -1.57
C ASP A 127 -8.68 11.10 -0.50
N ASN A 128 -7.87 11.44 0.51
CA ASN A 128 -7.40 10.51 1.52
C ASN A 128 -8.25 10.55 2.81
N GLN A 129 -9.52 10.95 2.74
CA GLN A 129 -10.38 11.08 3.93
C GLN A 129 -10.43 9.78 4.74
N GLY A 130 -10.66 8.63 4.10
CA GLY A 130 -10.71 7.34 4.80
C GLY A 130 -9.40 6.98 5.50
N GLU A 131 -8.25 7.32 4.91
CA GLU A 131 -6.94 7.13 5.53
C GLU A 131 -6.73 8.10 6.70
N GLN A 132 -7.15 9.35 6.57
CA GLN A 132 -7.10 10.33 7.65
C GLN A 132 -7.95 9.90 8.86
N GLU A 133 -9.14 9.35 8.63
CA GLU A 133 -10.01 8.81 9.68
C GLU A 133 -9.35 7.63 10.41
N VAL A 134 -8.68 6.73 9.67
CA VAL A 134 -7.92 5.63 10.28
C VAL A 134 -6.75 6.16 11.10
N HIS A 135 -6.00 7.14 10.60
CA HIS A 135 -4.91 7.77 11.35
C HIS A 135 -5.42 8.48 12.62
N GLU A 136 -6.57 9.15 12.55
CA GLU A 136 -7.19 9.79 13.72
C GLU A 136 -7.63 8.76 14.76
N MET A 137 -8.24 7.64 14.33
CA MET A 137 -8.56 6.52 15.21
C MET A 137 -7.32 6.00 15.92
N ILE A 138 -6.21 5.83 15.20
CA ILE A 138 -4.93 5.37 15.79
C ILE A 138 -4.40 6.39 16.80
N ARG A 139 -4.41 7.69 16.47
CA ARG A 139 -3.99 8.74 17.41
C ARG A 139 -4.83 8.72 18.68
N LYS A 140 -6.15 8.55 18.56
CA LYS A 140 -7.08 8.42 19.71
C LYS A 140 -6.77 7.18 20.54
N TYR A 141 -6.55 6.03 19.91
CA TYR A 141 -6.14 4.80 20.58
C TYR A 141 -4.82 4.96 21.32
N ALA A 142 -3.82 5.58 20.69
CA ALA A 142 -2.54 5.86 21.33
C ALA A 142 -2.66 6.72 22.61
N GLN A 143 -3.68 7.59 22.71
CA GLN A 143 -3.95 8.33 23.94
C GLN A 143 -4.41 7.45 25.10
N THR A 144 -4.92 6.24 24.85
CA THR A 144 -5.33 5.29 25.89
C THR A 144 -4.20 4.37 26.32
N LEU A 145 -3.12 4.29 25.56
CA LEU A 145 -1.96 3.46 25.88
C LEU A 145 -1.09 4.12 26.96
N ASP A 146 -0.48 3.28 27.78
CA ASP A 146 0.57 3.64 28.72
C ASP A 146 1.84 2.83 28.43
N ASP A 147 2.96 3.22 29.04
CA ASP A 147 4.26 2.56 28.78
C ASP A 147 4.41 1.22 29.53
N THR A 148 3.35 0.73 30.18
CA THR A 148 3.35 -0.57 30.83
C THR A 148 3.19 -1.66 29.76
N PRO A 149 4.05 -2.69 29.74
CA PRO A 149 3.86 -3.78 28.81
C PRO A 149 2.52 -4.48 29.07
N PRO A 150 1.75 -4.85 28.04
CA PRO A 150 0.58 -5.70 28.22
C PRO A 150 1.02 -7.00 28.91
N ASN A 151 0.36 -7.32 30.02
CA ASN A 151 0.65 -8.38 30.99
C ASN A 151 1.59 -9.51 30.52
N LYS A 152 2.65 -9.73 31.32
CA LYS A 152 3.40 -11.01 31.35
C LYS A 152 2.49 -12.17 31.72
#